data_AF-A0A941QHH1-F1
#
_entry.id   AF-A0A941QHH1-F1
#
_cell.length_a   1.000
_cell.length_b   1.000
_cell.length_c   1.000
_cell.angle_alpha   90.00
_cell.angle_beta   90.00
_cell.angle_gamma   90.00
#
_symmetry.space_group_name_H-M   'P 1'
#
loop_
_entity.id
_entity.type
_entity.pdbx_description
1 polymer ?
#
loop_
_entity_poly.entity_id
_entity_poly.type
_entity_poly.pdbx_seq_one_letter_code
_entity_poly.pdbx_strand_id
1 'polypeptide(L)'
;MSDQDTLLAVIDELRAEVRSLAARVGELETQLQALAPHVTPPVAPAPVTADASITEEELLAISAAIAAFLGVRAKIRQVRLVHSATWAQVGRVHIQASHRVH
;
A
#
# COMPACT_ATOMS: atom_id res chain seq x y z
N MET A 1 42.24 27.92 14.87
CA MET A 1 41.32 27.38 13.86
C MET A 1 40.39 28.50 13.48
N SER A 2 40.47 28.95 12.23
CA SER A 2 39.66 30.05 11.73
C SER A 2 38.22 29.57 11.52
N ASP A 3 37.25 30.47 11.59
CA ASP A 3 35.82 30.17 11.35
C ASP A 3 35.59 29.47 9.99
N GLN A 4 36.44 29.82 9.02
CA GLN A 4 36.50 29.17 7.71
C GLN A 4 36.92 27.70 7.75
N ASP A 5 37.84 27.31 8.64
CA ASP A 5 38.27 25.91 8.80
C ASP A 5 37.13 25.07 9.39
N THR A 6 36.38 25.65 10.33
CA THR A 6 35.21 25.02 10.95
C THR A 6 34.10 24.79 9.92
N LEU A 7 33.80 25.78 9.08
CA LEU A 7 32.79 25.65 8.02
C LEU A 7 33.15 24.56 7.01
N LEU A 8 34.42 24.48 6.60
CA LEU A 8 34.89 23.44 5.68
C LEU A 8 34.76 22.04 6.31
N ALA A 9 35.08 21.89 7.59
CA ALA A 9 34.90 20.63 8.30
C ALA A 9 33.43 20.18 8.34
N VAL A 10 32.50 21.10 8.63
CA VAL A 10 31.06 20.80 8.64
C VAL A 10 30.54 20.39 7.26
N ILE A 11 31.03 21.03 6.19
CA ILE A 11 30.64 20.67 4.81
C ILE A 11 31.14 19.26 4.46
N ASP A 12 32.35 18.91 4.87
CA ASP A 12 32.90 17.57 4.61
C ASP A 12 32.16 16.48 5.38
N GLU A 13 31.78 16.77 6.63
CA GLU A 13 30.93 15.89 7.45
C GLU A 13 29.56 15.68 6.81
N LEU A 14 28.88 16.76 6.40
CA LEU A 14 27.58 16.67 5.71
C LEU A 14 27.68 15.88 4.40
N ARG A 15 28.77 16.06 3.63
CA ARG A 15 29.02 15.27 2.42
C ARG A 15 29.27 13.80 2.71
N ALA A 16 29.87 13.46 3.86
CA ALA A 16 30.02 12.08 4.30
C ALA A 16 28.67 11.45 4.67
N GLU A 17 27.83 12.18 5.40
CA GLU A 17 26.48 11.74 5.76
C GLU A 17 25.59 11.51 4.53
N VAL A 18 25.58 12.45 3.58
CA VAL A 18 24.82 12.30 2.32
C VAL A 18 25.25 11.06 1.53
N ARG A 19 26.56 10.78 1.48
CA ARG A 19 27.08 9.57 0.83
C ARG A 19 26.65 8.29 1.55
N SER A 20 26.66 8.31 2.88
CA SER A 20 26.18 7.17 3.70
C SER A 20 24.70 6.91 3.46
N LEU A 21 23.88 7.96 3.43
CA LEU A 21 22.45 7.84 3.16
C LEU A 21 22.19 7.31 1.76
N ALA A 22 22.87 7.83 0.74
CA ALA A 22 22.74 7.36 -0.64
C ALA A 22 23.10 5.87 -0.78
N ALA A 23 24.16 5.41 -0.10
CA ALA A 23 24.53 4.00 -0.10
C ALA A 23 23.43 3.11 0.53
N ARG A 24 22.86 3.57 1.65
CA ARG A 24 21.79 2.83 2.34
C ARG A 24 20.49 2.80 1.55
N VAL A 25 20.15 3.88 0.83
CA VAL A 25 19.02 3.91 -0.10
C VAL A 25 19.24 2.89 -1.22
N GLY A 26 20.42 2.88 -1.85
CA GLY A 26 20.73 1.91 -2.91
C GLY A 26 20.68 0.45 -2.44
N GLU A 27 21.13 0.18 -1.21
CA GLU A 27 21.02 -1.14 -0.61
C GLU A 27 19.54 -1.54 -0.37
N LEU A 28 18.74 -0.64 0.18
CA LEU A 28 17.31 -0.88 0.39
C LEU A 28 16.55 -1.06 -0.92
N GLU A 29 16.87 -0.28 -1.96
CA GLU A 29 16.31 -0.45 -3.30
C GLU A 29 16.67 -1.82 -3.88
N THR A 30 17.91 -2.26 -3.71
CA THR A 30 18.36 -3.59 -4.15
C THR A 30 17.63 -4.71 -3.38
N GLN A 31 17.48 -4.56 -2.06
CA GLN A 31 16.72 -5.50 -1.24
C GLN A 31 15.25 -5.52 -1.65
N LEU A 32 14.62 -4.37 -1.89
CA LEU A 32 13.25 -4.29 -2.38
C LEU A 32 13.09 -4.94 -3.76
N GLN A 33 14.07 -4.79 -4.65
CA GLN A 33 14.06 -5.43 -5.96
C GLN A 33 14.25 -6.95 -5.86
N ALA A 34 15.06 -7.42 -4.90
CA ALA A 34 15.23 -8.85 -4.62
C ALA A 34 14.01 -9.46 -3.92
N LEU A 35 13.31 -8.68 -3.10
CA LEU A 35 12.09 -9.07 -2.40
C LEU A 35 10.83 -8.85 -3.23
N ALA A 36 10.91 -8.12 -4.33
CA ALA A 36 9.85 -8.04 -5.31
C ALA A 36 9.67 -9.47 -5.84
N PRO A 37 8.61 -10.20 -5.42
CA PRO A 37 8.34 -11.48 -6.05
C PRO A 37 8.22 -11.17 -7.53
N HIS A 38 8.83 -11.98 -8.39
CA HIS A 38 8.58 -11.94 -9.82
C HIS A 38 7.08 -11.71 -10.00
N VAL A 39 6.71 -10.48 -10.39
CA VAL A 39 5.37 -10.18 -10.84
C VAL A 39 5.29 -11.02 -12.09
N THR A 40 4.86 -12.26 -11.90
CA THR A 40 4.42 -13.11 -12.98
C THR A 40 3.45 -12.20 -13.71
N PRO A 41 3.70 -11.91 -15.00
CA PRO A 41 2.75 -11.10 -15.75
C PRO A 41 1.38 -11.68 -15.44
N PRO A 42 0.40 -10.85 -15.01
CA PRO A 42 -0.88 -11.38 -14.62
C PRO A 42 -1.29 -12.32 -15.74
N VAL A 43 -1.48 -13.61 -15.42
CA VAL A 43 -2.18 -14.53 -16.31
C VAL A 43 -3.35 -13.69 -16.76
N ALA A 44 -3.38 -13.35 -18.06
CA ALA A 44 -4.38 -12.46 -18.61
C ALA A 44 -5.69 -12.95 -18.01
N PRO A 45 -6.42 -12.11 -17.24
CA PRO A 45 -7.59 -12.60 -16.56
C PRO A 45 -8.42 -13.26 -17.64
N ALA A 46 -8.65 -14.57 -17.50
CA ALA A 46 -9.64 -15.26 -18.32
C ALA A 46 -10.84 -14.32 -18.33
N PRO A 47 -11.41 -13.96 -19.50
CA PRO A 47 -12.43 -12.95 -19.59
C PRO A 47 -13.44 -13.27 -18.50
N VAL A 48 -13.43 -12.44 -17.45
CA VAL A 48 -14.38 -12.53 -16.37
C VAL A 48 -15.66 -12.27 -17.13
N THR A 49 -16.43 -13.33 -17.33
CA THR A 49 -17.77 -13.24 -17.88
C THR A 49 -18.47 -12.24 -16.99
N ALA A 50 -18.70 -11.05 -17.54
CA ALA A 50 -19.17 -9.88 -16.84
C ALA A 50 -20.66 -9.98 -16.50
N ASP A 51 -21.11 -11.17 -16.09
CA ASP A 51 -22.50 -11.51 -15.83
C ASP A 51 -22.68 -12.23 -14.49
N ALA A 52 -21.70 -12.14 -13.58
CA ALA A 52 -21.97 -12.37 -12.16
C ALA A 52 -22.57 -11.09 -11.58
N SER A 53 -23.81 -10.79 -11.98
CA SER A 53 -24.61 -9.77 -11.32
C SER A 53 -24.75 -10.17 -9.85
N ILE A 54 -24.34 -9.28 -8.94
CA ILE A 54 -24.55 -9.47 -7.51
C ILE A 54 -26.06 -9.64 -7.31
N THR A 55 -26.45 -10.77 -6.76
CA THR A 55 -27.86 -11.06 -6.50
C THR A 55 -28.39 -10.13 -5.41
N GLU A 56 -29.71 -9.92 -5.41
CA GLU A 56 -30.35 -9.08 -4.39
C GLU A 56 -30.11 -9.65 -2.97
N GLU A 57 -30.09 -10.98 -2.84
CA GLU A 57 -29.80 -11.68 -1.59
C GLU A 57 -28.39 -11.39 -1.07
N GLU A 58 -27.38 -11.46 -1.94
CA GLU A 58 -25.99 -11.13 -1.57
C GLU A 58 -25.85 -9.67 -1.14
N LEU A 59 -26.51 -8.74 -1.86
CA LEU A 59 -26.50 -7.32 -1.50
C LEU A 59 -27.15 -7.09 -0.13
N LEU A 60 -28.24 -7.80 0.18
CA LEU A 60 -28.95 -7.72 1.45
C LEU A 60 -28.11 -8.31 2.59
N ALA A 61 -27.45 -9.45 2.37
CA ALA A 61 -26.53 -10.07 3.33
C ALA A 61 -25.34 -9.14 3.66
N ILE A 62 -24.72 -8.55 2.63
CA ILE A 62 -23.63 -7.57 2.81
C ILE A 62 -24.14 -6.35 3.59
N SER A 63 -25.31 -5.83 3.25
CA SER A 63 -25.90 -4.67 3.92
C SER A 63 -26.23 -4.96 5.38
N ALA A 64 -26.74 -6.16 5.69
CA ALA A 64 -27.03 -6.60 7.05
C ALA A 64 -25.75 -6.72 7.89
N ALA A 65 -24.67 -7.28 7.33
CA ALA A 65 -23.37 -7.36 8.00
C ALA A 65 -22.81 -5.96 8.32
N ILE A 66 -22.91 -5.02 7.38
CA ILE A 66 -22.50 -3.62 7.59
C ILE A 66 -23.37 -2.97 8.68
N ALA A 67 -24.69 -3.17 8.67
CA ALA A 67 -25.60 -2.62 9.67
C ALA A 67 -25.34 -3.22 11.07
N ALA A 68 -25.04 -4.51 11.17
CA ALA A 68 -24.67 -5.15 12.42
C ALA A 68 -23.34 -4.60 12.96
N PHE A 69 -22.36 -4.35 12.08
CA PHE A 69 -21.07 -3.78 12.46
C PHE A 69 -21.18 -2.30 12.90
N LEU A 70 -21.97 -1.49 12.20
CA LEU A 70 -22.13 -0.06 12.47
C LEU A 70 -23.16 0.27 13.56
N GLY A 71 -24.00 -0.70 13.94
CA GLY A 71 -25.08 -0.51 14.91
C GLY A 71 -26.41 -0.07 14.30
N VAL A 72 -27.44 0.00 15.15
CA VAL A 72 -28.85 0.14 14.75
C VAL A 72 -29.09 1.36 13.87
N ARG A 73 -29.58 1.11 12.63
CA ARG A 73 -29.99 2.09 11.58
C ARG A 73 -28.85 2.72 10.75
N ALA A 74 -27.85 1.94 10.34
CA ALA A 74 -26.95 2.36 9.27
C ALA A 74 -27.72 2.65 7.97
N LYS A 75 -27.86 3.93 7.59
CA LYS A 75 -28.51 4.34 6.34
C LYS A 75 -27.50 4.30 5.19
N ILE A 76 -27.46 3.21 4.45
CA ILE A 76 -26.64 3.09 3.23
C ILE A 76 -27.34 3.87 2.11
N ARG A 77 -26.74 4.99 1.67
CA ARG A 77 -27.33 5.86 0.64
C ARG A 77 -26.89 5.51 -0.78
N GLN A 78 -25.67 4.99 -0.93
CA GLN A 78 -25.12 4.65 -2.23
C GLN A 78 -24.05 3.58 -2.10
N VAL A 79 -24.16 2.54 -2.92
CA VAL A 79 -23.11 1.53 -3.14
C VAL A 79 -22.62 1.71 -4.57
N ARG A 80 -21.31 1.80 -4.77
CA ARG A 80 -20.69 1.83 -6.10
C ARG A 80 -19.71 0.68 -6.22
N LEU A 81 -19.80 -0.05 -7.32
CA LEU A 81 -18.86 -1.10 -7.64
C LEU A 81 -17.57 -0.47 -8.17
N VAL A 82 -16.51 -0.53 -7.37
CA VAL A 82 -15.18 -0.06 -7.76
C VAL A 82 -14.48 -1.22 -8.46
N HIS A 83 -14.44 -1.17 -9.79
CA HIS A 83 -13.84 -2.20 -10.65
C HIS A 83 -12.29 -2.18 -10.65
N SER A 84 -11.67 -1.41 -9.75
CA SER A 84 -10.22 -1.29 -9.70
C SER A 84 -9.61 -2.37 -8.81
N ALA A 85 -8.71 -3.16 -9.39
CA ALA A 85 -7.88 -4.13 -8.64
C ALA A 85 -7.08 -3.47 -7.51
N THR A 86 -6.84 -2.16 -7.59
CA THR A 86 -6.17 -1.39 -6.53
C THR A 86 -6.96 -1.39 -5.23
N TRP A 87 -8.29 -1.41 -5.25
CA TRP A 87 -9.11 -1.45 -4.02
C TRP A 87 -8.90 -2.75 -3.23
N ALA A 88 -8.97 -3.88 -3.93
CA ALA A 88 -8.71 -5.19 -3.32
C ALA A 88 -7.26 -5.29 -2.79
N GLN A 89 -6.30 -4.63 -3.46
CA GLN A 89 -4.91 -4.61 -3.04
C GLN A 89 -4.67 -3.70 -1.83
N VAL A 90 -5.29 -2.51 -1.77
CA VAL A 90 -5.23 -1.58 -0.63
C VAL A 90 -5.81 -2.22 0.63
N GLY A 91 -6.94 -2.91 0.53
CA GLY A 91 -7.52 -3.64 1.66
C GLY A 91 -6.59 -4.72 2.23
N ARG A 92 -5.94 -5.49 1.35
CA ARG A 92 -4.95 -6.51 1.77
C ARG A 92 -3.70 -5.87 2.40
N VAL A 93 -3.21 -4.75 1.87
CA VAL A 93 -2.05 -4.04 2.44
C VAL A 93 -2.36 -3.49 3.83
N HIS A 94 -3.56 -2.95 4.07
CA HIS A 94 -3.95 -2.44 5.39
C HIS A 94 -3.92 -3.54 6.47
N ILE A 95 -4.43 -4.74 6.15
CA ILE A 95 -4.42 -5.90 7.06
C ILE A 95 -2.99 -6.41 7.30
N GLN A 96 -2.12 -6.36 6.30
CA GLN A 96 -0.73 -6.82 6.44
C GLN A 96 0.18 -5.79 7.13
N ALA A 97 -0.14 -4.50 7.02
CA ALA A 97 0.63 -3.42 7.64
C ALA A 97 0.49 -3.41 9.17
N SER A 98 -0.65 -3.82 9.73
CA SER A 98 -0.85 -3.90 11.18
C SER A 98 0.09 -4.89 11.88
N HIS A 99 0.60 -5.90 11.17
CA HIS A 99 1.53 -6.89 11.68
C HIS A 99 3.02 -6.50 11.53
N ARG A 100 3.32 -5.34 10.94
CA ARG A 100 4.70 -4.91 10.62
C ARG A 100 5.25 -3.79 11.50
N VAL A 101 4.55 -3.42 12.58
CA VAL A 101 5.07 -2.50 13.58
C VAL A 101 5.67 -3.31 14.73
N HIS A 102 6.98 -3.57 14.68
CA HIS A 102 7.82 -3.96 15.80
C HIS A 102 9.26 -3.58 15.50
#